data_AF-A0A355FNT1-F1
#
_entry.id   AF-A0A355FNT1-F1
#
_cell.length_a   1.000
_cell.length_b   1.000
_cell.length_c   1.000
_cell.angle_alpha   90.00
_cell.angle_beta   90.00
_cell.angle_gamma   90.00
#
_symmetry.space_group_name_H-M   'P 1'
#
loop_
_entity.id
_entity.type
_entity.pdbx_description
1 polymer ?
#
loop_
_entity_poly.entity_id
_entity_poly.type
_entity_poly.pdbx_seq_one_letter_code
_entity_poly.pdbx_strand_id
1 'polypeptide(L)'
;MQLFEIAQKIVDSTMEVIDNRNVNIMDRDGMIIASGEKTRLNTYHKGADDVIKSGKIIEIYPKEVPDYPGAKEGVNLPIRVGDKIV
;
A
#
# COMPACT_ATOMS: atom_id res chain seq x y z
N MET A 1 -6.41 -17.33 -3.50
CA MET A 1 -5.95 -17.25 -4.91
C MET A 1 -6.49 -16.02 -5.62
N GLN A 2 -7.80 -15.77 -5.64
CA GLN A 2 -8.40 -14.70 -6.46
C GLN A 2 -8.05 -13.25 -6.05
N LEU A 3 -7.88 -12.95 -4.74
CA LEU A 3 -7.62 -11.58 -4.28
C LEU A 3 -6.23 -11.06 -4.71
N PHE A 4 -5.18 -11.89 -4.57
CA PHE A 4 -3.82 -11.52 -4.96
C PHE A 4 -3.72 -11.21 -6.45
N GLU A 5 -4.37 -12.01 -7.30
CA GLU A 5 -4.39 -11.79 -8.75
C GLU A 5 -5.09 -10.48 -9.12
N ILE A 6 -6.21 -10.16 -8.46
CA ILE A 6 -6.91 -8.89 -8.68
C ILE A 6 -6.05 -7.72 -8.19
N ALA A 7 -5.45 -7.82 -7.00
CA ALA A 7 -4.59 -6.78 -6.46
C ALA A 7 -3.39 -6.52 -7.37
N GLN A 8 -2.74 -7.57 -7.89
CA GLN A 8 -1.62 -7.41 -8.82
C GLN A 8 -2.06 -6.78 -10.13
N LYS A 9 -3.21 -7.17 -10.70
CA LYS A 9 -3.75 -6.50 -11.90
C LYS A 9 -3.99 -5.01 -11.68
N ILE A 10 -4.52 -4.62 -10.51
CA ILE A 10 -4.72 -3.20 -10.18
C ILE A 10 -3.38 -2.48 -10.10
N VAL A 11 -2.38 -3.07 -9.42
CA VAL A 11 -1.04 -2.50 -9.35
C VAL A 11 -0.44 -2.34 -10.74
N ASP A 12 -0.45 -3.38 -11.56
CA ASP A 12 0.11 -3.38 -12.92
C ASP A 12 -0.56 -2.29 -13.78
N SER A 13 -1.89 -2.24 -13.81
CA SER A 13 -2.63 -1.20 -14.55
C SER A 13 -2.39 0.21 -14.01
N THR A 14 -2.17 0.37 -12.70
CA THR A 14 -1.87 1.69 -12.12
C THR A 14 -0.46 2.15 -12.49
N MET A 15 0.51 1.22 -12.47
CA MET A 15 1.90 1.46 -12.87
C MET A 15 2.03 1.90 -14.34
N GLU A 16 1.10 1.48 -15.22
CA GLU A 16 1.04 1.94 -16.62
C GLU A 16 0.62 3.41 -16.75
N VAL A 17 -0.10 3.96 -15.76
CA VAL A 17 -0.65 5.32 -15.78
C VAL A 17 0.21 6.30 -15.00
N ILE A 18 0.87 5.84 -13.92
CA ILE A 18 1.68 6.70 -13.07
C ILE A 18 3.16 6.60 -13.43
N ASP A 19 3.73 7.70 -13.91
CA ASP A 19 5.15 7.74 -14.26
C ASP A 19 6.04 7.69 -13.02
N ASN A 20 7.08 6.84 -13.08
CA ASN A 20 8.21 6.77 -12.15
C ASN A 20 7.85 6.63 -10.66
N ARG A 21 6.72 6.00 -10.33
CA ARG A 21 6.34 5.70 -8.94
C ARG A 21 5.94 4.25 -8.79
N ASN A 22 6.34 3.64 -7.67
CA ASN A 22 5.91 2.28 -7.34
C ASN A 22 4.55 2.32 -6.61
N VAL A 23 3.68 1.35 -6.93
CA VAL A 23 2.39 1.13 -6.26
C VAL A 23 2.44 -0.18 -5.50
N ASN A 24 1.87 -0.18 -4.30
CA ASN A 24 1.65 -1.37 -3.49
C ASN A 24 0.18 -1.45 -3.09
N ILE A 25 -0.34 -2.67 -2.95
CA ILE A 25 -1.59 -2.95 -2.23
C ILE A 25 -1.25 -3.82 -1.03
N MET A 26 -1.83 -3.48 0.11
CA MET A 26 -1.63 -4.16 1.37
C MET A 26 -2.93 -4.78 1.87
N ASP A 27 -2.82 -5.82 2.70
CA ASP A 27 -3.95 -6.35 3.46
C ASP A 27 -4.14 -5.61 4.81
N ARG A 28 -5.12 -6.08 5.60
CA ARG A 28 -5.50 -5.49 6.89
C ARG A 28 -4.44 -5.60 7.98
N ASP A 29 -3.46 -6.49 7.81
CA ASP A 29 -2.33 -6.65 8.72
C ASP A 29 -1.13 -5.78 8.29
N GLY A 30 -1.31 -4.97 7.24
CA GLY A 30 -0.27 -4.11 6.68
C GLY A 30 0.75 -4.86 5.84
N MET A 31 0.44 -6.08 5.39
CA MET A 31 1.33 -6.87 4.54
C MET A 31 1.12 -6.52 3.07
N ILE A 32 2.20 -6.28 2.34
CA ILE A 32 2.12 -6.01 0.90
C ILE A 32 1.78 -7.31 0.15
N ILE A 33 0.59 -7.33 -0.47
CA ILE A 33 0.05 -8.46 -1.23
C ILE A 33 0.19 -8.29 -2.75
N ALA A 34 0.43 -7.07 -3.23
CA ALA A 34 0.75 -6.78 -4.62
C ALA A 34 1.68 -5.57 -4.71
N SER A 35 2.60 -5.56 -5.67
CA SER A 35 3.63 -4.50 -5.79
C SER A 35 4.18 -4.42 -7.21
N GLY A 36 4.51 -3.21 -7.67
CA GLY A 36 5.32 -3.00 -8.88
C GLY A 36 6.81 -3.33 -8.66
N GLU A 37 7.26 -3.31 -7.39
CA GLU A 37 8.59 -3.68 -6.94
C GLU A 37 8.51 -5.04 -6.21
N LYS A 38 8.79 -6.15 -6.91
CA LYS A 38 8.59 -7.51 -6.41
C LYS A 38 9.29 -7.82 -5.08
N THR A 39 10.41 -7.15 -4.79
CA THR A 39 11.14 -7.30 -3.52
C THR A 39 10.35 -6.84 -2.29
N ARG A 40 9.26 -6.10 -2.49
CA ARG A 40 8.36 -5.63 -1.44
C ARG A 40 7.28 -6.63 -1.07
N LEU A 41 7.01 -7.65 -1.89
CA LEU A 41 5.96 -8.63 -1.62
C LEU A 41 6.22 -9.37 -0.31
N ASN A 42 5.17 -9.60 0.46
CA ASN A 42 5.23 -10.24 1.79
C ASN A 42 6.15 -9.50 2.79
N THR A 43 6.27 -8.18 2.65
CA THR A 43 6.89 -7.31 3.66
C THR A 43 5.84 -6.47 4.37
N TYR A 44 6.07 -6.21 5.66
CA TYR A 44 5.22 -5.34 6.46
C TYR A 44 5.41 -3.88 6.07
N HIS A 45 4.33 -3.10 6.12
CA HIS A 45 4.33 -1.68 5.82
C HIS A 45 3.56 -0.89 6.89
N LYS A 46 4.28 -0.19 7.78
CA LYS A 46 3.68 0.55 8.90
C LYS A 46 2.60 1.56 8.46
N GLY A 47 2.81 2.25 7.34
CA GLY A 47 1.84 3.20 6.81
C GLY A 47 0.48 2.59 6.48
N ALA A 48 0.41 1.30 6.12
CA ALA A 48 -0.86 0.62 5.86
C ALA A 48 -1.61 0.33 7.17
N ASP A 49 -0.88 -0.13 8.19
CA ASP A 49 -1.43 -0.33 9.54
C ASP A 49 -2.04 0.96 10.12
N ASP A 50 -1.37 2.11 9.93
CA ASP A 50 -1.90 3.42 10.36
C ASP A 50 -3.15 3.85 9.58
N VAL A 51 -3.21 3.57 8.27
CA VAL A 51 -4.39 3.81 7.45
C VAL A 51 -5.57 2.96 7.93
N ILE A 52 -5.37 1.66 8.18
CA ILE A 52 -6.43 0.76 8.65
C ILE A 52 -6.97 1.20 10.01
N LYS A 53 -6.09 1.60 10.93
CA LYS A 53 -6.47 2.05 12.29
C LYS A 53 -7.18 3.40 12.31
N SER A 54 -6.68 4.36 11.53
CA SER A 54 -7.18 5.74 11.55
C SER A 54 -8.34 5.98 10.58
N GLY A 55 -8.41 5.21 9.50
CA GLY A 55 -9.29 5.43 8.36
C GLY A 55 -9.02 6.69 7.55
N LYS A 56 -7.84 7.31 7.77
CA LYS A 56 -7.39 8.53 7.12
C LYS A 56 -6.28 8.22 6.10
N ILE A 57 -6.06 9.17 5.21
CA ILE A 57 -4.87 9.18 4.34
C ILE A 57 -3.64 9.41 5.23
N ILE A 58 -2.59 8.63 5.01
CA ILE A 58 -1.29 8.80 5.67
C ILE A 58 -0.26 9.20 4.61
N GLU A 59 0.29 10.40 4.76
CA GLU A 59 1.41 10.90 3.96
C GLU A 59 2.69 10.70 4.77
N ILE A 60 3.72 10.15 4.12
CA ILE A 60 5.04 9.91 4.72
C ILE A 60 6.04 10.76 3.95
N TYR A 61 6.57 11.78 4.60
CA TYR A 61 7.61 12.63 4.05
C TYR A 61 9.01 12.02 4.28
N PRO A 62 10.04 12.37 3.48
CA PRO A 62 11.37 11.74 3.58
C PRO A 62 11.98 11.76 5.00
N LYS A 63 11.73 12.83 5.77
CA LYS A 63 12.22 12.98 7.15
C LYS A 63 11.54 12.03 8.16
N GLU A 64 10.38 11.48 7.81
CA GLU A 64 9.54 10.66 8.68
C GLU A 64 9.74 9.17 8.42
N VAL A 65 10.37 8.79 7.30
CA VAL A 65 10.62 7.38 6.94
C VAL A 65 11.21 6.54 8.09
N PRO A 66 12.13 7.05 8.94
CA PRO A 66 12.63 6.29 10.10
C PRO A 66 11.54 5.84 11.09
N ASP A 67 10.42 6.57 11.18
CA ASP A 67 9.29 6.28 12.08
C ASP A 67 8.28 5.29 11.47
N TYR A 68 8.45 4.93 10.19
CA TYR A 68 7.57 4.01 9.46
C TYR A 68 8.32 2.75 8.97
N PRO A 69 8.49 1.74 9.84
CA PRO A 69 9.13 0.48 9.47
C PRO A 69 8.52 -0.15 8.20
N GLY A 70 9.39 -0.51 7.25
CA GLY A 70 9.00 -1.16 5.99
C GLY A 70 8.33 -0.24 4.97
N ALA A 71 8.14 1.05 5.30
CA ALA A 71 7.62 2.04 4.38
C ALA A 71 8.73 2.77 3.59
N LYS A 72 8.33 3.42 2.51
CA LYS A 72 9.09 4.47 1.82
C LYS A 72 8.26 5.76 1.87
N GLU A 73 8.87 6.89 1.53
CA GLU A 73 8.13 8.14 1.35
C GLU A 73 7.01 7.98 0.30
N GLY A 74 5.88 8.65 0.52
CA GLY A 74 4.72 8.52 -0.36
C GLY A 74 3.39 8.71 0.37
N VAL A 75 2.32 8.21 -0.25
CA VAL A 75 0.95 8.31 0.26
C VAL A 75 0.33 6.93 0.39
N ASN A 76 -0.36 6.69 1.50
CA ASN A 76 -1.15 5.48 1.74
C ASN A 76 -2.63 5.89 1.88
N LEU A 77 -3.49 5.29 1.07
CA LEU A 77 -4.91 5.59 1.03
C LEU A 77 -5.73 4.39 1.53
N PRO A 78 -6.82 4.59 2.29
CA PRO A 78 -7.71 3.50 2.68
C PRO A 78 -8.47 2.98 1.47
N ILE A 79 -8.48 1.67 1.28
CA ILE A 79 -9.39 1.01 0.34
C ILE A 79 -10.73 0.81 1.04
N ARG A 80 -11.82 1.27 0.42
CA ARG A 80 -13.17 1.20 0.99
C ARG A 80 -14.10 0.39 0.10
N VAL A 81 -14.88 -0.48 0.73
CA VAL A 81 -16.00 -1.20 0.12
C VAL A 81 -17.25 -0.84 0.91
N GLY A 82 -18.05 0.08 0.34
CA GLY A 82 -19.06 0.81 1.10
C GLY A 82 -18.41 1.64 2.21
N ASP A 83 -18.93 1.56 3.43
CA ASP A 83 -18.40 2.31 4.58
C ASP A 83 -17.22 1.61 5.28
N LYS A 84 -16.90 0.37 4.88
CA LYS A 84 -15.86 -0.43 5.51
C LYS A 84 -14.53 -0.25 4.81
N ILE A 85 -13.49 -0.04 5.61
CA ILE A 85 -12.11 -0.14 5.15
C ILE A 85 -11.75 -1.63 5.09
N VAL A 86 -11.17 -2.05 3.97
CA VAL A 86 -10.82 -3.46 3.68
C VAL A 86 -9.33 -3.63 3.45
#